data_AF-A0A161MCJ0-F1
#
_entry.id   AF-A0A161MCJ0-F1
#
_cell.length_a   1.000
_cell.length_b   1.000
_cell.length_c   1.000
_cell.angle_alpha   90.00
_cell.angle_beta   90.00
_cell.angle_gamma   90.00
#
_symmetry.space_group_name_H-M   'P 1'
#
loop_
_entity.id
_entity.type
_entity.pdbx_description
1 polymer ?
#
loop_
_entity_poly.entity_id
_entity_poly.type
_entity_poly.pdbx_seq_one_letter_code
_entity_poly.pdbx_strand_id
1 'polypeptide(L)'
;MAKEKTSVSIAPWILDAVRKHAERQGLSVSTVLERGALREIAATHSPTARAAVYGAGAIAAQEAEERLLAEDTVRAVDERHAGEAA
;
A
#
# COMPACT_ATOMS: atom_id res chain seq x y z
N MET A 1 -13.79 14.90 -13.70
CA MET A 1 -12.73 14.98 -14.72
C MET A 1 -12.47 13.59 -15.28
N ALA A 2 -12.30 13.45 -16.59
CA ALA A 2 -11.81 12.19 -17.16
C ALA A 2 -10.33 12.02 -16.81
N LYS A 3 -9.93 10.83 -16.35
CA LYS A 3 -8.52 10.52 -16.10
C LYS A 3 -7.80 10.33 -17.44
N GLU A 4 -6.60 10.90 -17.59
CA GLU A 4 -5.72 10.56 -18.69
C GLU A 4 -5.42 9.06 -18.67
N LYS A 5 -5.39 8.44 -19.86
CA LYS A 5 -5.21 6.99 -20.01
C LYS A 5 -3.81 6.73 -20.55
N THR A 6 -3.07 5.88 -19.87
CA THR A 6 -1.75 5.42 -20.30
C THR A 6 -1.80 3.91 -20.53
N SER A 7 -1.27 3.47 -21.67
CA SER A 7 -1.10 2.04 -21.94
C SER A 7 0.23 1.57 -21.36
N VAL A 8 0.22 0.43 -20.67
CA VAL A 8 1.40 -0.11 -19.99
C VAL A 8 1.63 -1.55 -20.42
N SER A 9 2.85 -1.88 -20.84
CA SER A 9 3.26 -3.26 -21.10
C SER A 9 3.66 -3.93 -19.79
N ILE A 10 3.10 -5.11 -19.53
CA ILE A 10 3.31 -5.86 -18.28
C ILE A 10 3.72 -7.29 -18.61
N ALA A 11 4.66 -7.84 -17.84
CA ALA A 11 5.08 -9.23 -18.00
C ALA A 11 3.89 -10.19 -17.74
N PRO A 12 3.74 -11.29 -18.50
CA PRO A 12 2.56 -12.15 -18.40
C PRO A 12 2.28 -12.71 -17.00
N TRP A 13 3.33 -13.08 -16.26
CA TRP A 13 3.20 -13.62 -14.91
C TRP A 13 2.71 -12.57 -13.89
N ILE A 14 3.11 -11.30 -14.05
CA ILE A 14 2.64 -10.19 -13.21
C ILE A 14 1.15 -9.95 -13.47
N LEU A 15 0.76 -9.93 -14.75
CA LEU A 15 -0.63 -9.74 -15.14
C LEU A 15 -1.54 -10.83 -14.55
N ASP A 16 -1.08 -12.09 -14.56
CA ASP A 16 -1.81 -13.20 -13.95
C ASP A 16 -1.97 -13.04 -12.42
N ALA A 17 -0.91 -12.64 -11.72
CA ALA A 17 -0.97 -12.37 -10.29
C ALA A 17 -1.92 -11.21 -9.95
N VAL A 18 -1.89 -10.13 -10.73
CA VAL A 18 -2.76 -8.97 -10.56
C VAL A 18 -4.23 -9.34 -10.82
N ARG A 19 -4.52 -10.15 -11.84
CA ARG A 19 -5.88 -10.65 -12.12
C ARG A 19 -6.43 -11.47 -10.95
N LYS A 20 -5.66 -12.44 -10.47
CA LYS A 20 -6.03 -13.26 -9.30
C LYS A 20 -6.25 -12.41 -8.04
N HIS A 21 -5.48 -11.35 -7.86
CA HIS A 21 -5.70 -10.43 -6.75
C HIS A 21 -6.98 -9.60 -6.94
N ALA A 22 -7.19 -9.05 -8.13
CA ALA A 22 -8.35 -8.25 -8.48
C ALA A 22 -9.66 -9.04 -8.27
N GLU A 23 -9.72 -10.28 -8.76
CA GLU A 23 -10.86 -11.19 -8.59
C GLU A 23 -11.16 -11.49 -7.12
N ARG A 24 -10.14 -11.84 -6.34
CA ARG A 24 -10.31 -12.12 -4.89
C ARG A 24 -10.83 -10.91 -4.11
N GLN A 25 -10.55 -9.70 -4.58
CA GLN A 25 -10.92 -8.47 -3.91
C GLN A 25 -12.15 -7.79 -4.53
N GLY A 26 -12.74 -8.37 -5.59
CA GLY A 26 -13.85 -7.75 -6.31
C GLY A 26 -13.48 -6.41 -6.98
N LEU A 27 -12.23 -6.24 -7.39
CA LEU A 27 -11.70 -5.02 -8.00
C LEU A 27 -11.40 -5.22 -9.48
N SER A 28 -11.24 -4.11 -10.22
CA SER A 28 -10.68 -4.16 -11.58
C SER A 28 -9.15 -4.23 -11.55
N VAL A 29 -8.55 -4.87 -12.56
CA VAL A 29 -7.09 -4.87 -12.77
C VAL A 29 -6.53 -3.45 -12.79
N SER A 30 -7.22 -2.53 -13.48
CA SER A 30 -6.84 -1.11 -13.56
C SER A 30 -6.77 -0.46 -12.18
N THR A 31 -7.73 -0.75 -11.31
CA THR A 31 -7.76 -0.23 -9.93
C THR A 31 -6.60 -0.75 -9.10
N VAL A 32 -6.24 -2.04 -9.26
CA VAL A 32 -5.09 -2.63 -8.55
C VAL A 32 -3.78 -1.97 -9.01
N LEU A 33 -3.61 -1.77 -10.31
CA LEU A 33 -2.43 -1.10 -10.87
C LEU A 33 -2.35 0.36 -10.45
N GLU A 34 -3.47 1.09 -10.45
CA GLU A 34 -3.54 2.48 -9.98
C GLU A 34 -3.11 2.58 -8.51
N ARG A 35 -3.64 1.72 -7.63
CA ARG A 35 -3.24 1.69 -6.22
C ARG A 35 -1.77 1.35 -6.03
N GLY A 36 -1.24 0.41 -6.83
CA GLY A 36 0.18 0.07 -6.82
C GLY A 36 1.07 1.25 -7.19
N ALA A 37 0.73 1.96 -8.27
CA ALA A 37 1.46 3.15 -8.70
C ALA A 37 1.40 4.28 -7.65
N LEU A 38 0.23 4.51 -7.05
CA LEU A 38 0.08 5.49 -5.97
C LEU A 38 0.92 5.14 -4.74
N ARG A 39 0.97 3.86 -4.37
CA ARG A 39 1.82 3.39 -3.28
C ARG A 39 3.30 3.58 -3.58
N GLU A 40 3.74 3.26 -4.79
CA GLU A 40 5.14 3.46 -5.22
C GLU A 40 5.51 4.94 -5.21
N ILE A 41 4.63 5.80 -5.75
CA ILE A 41 4.76 7.26 -5.70
C ILE A 41 4.82 7.74 -4.26
N ALA A 42 3.93 7.26 -3.39
CA ALA A 42 3.95 7.63 -1.97
C ALA A 42 5.22 7.14 -1.26
N ALA A 43 5.76 5.98 -1.62
CA ALA A 43 6.99 5.45 -1.05
C ALA A 43 8.24 6.22 -1.53
N THR A 44 8.22 6.77 -2.74
CA THR A 44 9.32 7.57 -3.31
C THR A 44 9.28 9.05 -2.89
N HIS A 45 8.12 9.56 -2.48
CA HIS A 45 8.01 10.91 -1.94
C HIS A 45 8.30 10.90 -0.45
N SER A 46 9.30 11.70 -0.04
CA SER A 46 9.47 12.04 1.38
C SER A 46 8.13 12.52 1.98
N PRO A 47 7.91 12.41 3.31
CA PRO A 47 6.69 12.91 3.96
C PRO A 47 6.27 14.31 3.50
N THR A 48 7.26 15.17 3.24
CA THR A 48 7.11 16.54 2.73
C THR A 48 6.46 16.58 1.34
N ALA A 49 6.87 15.71 0.42
CA ALA A 49 6.32 15.68 -0.92
C ALA A 49 4.95 14.96 -0.98
N ARG A 50 4.70 14.00 -0.08
CA ARG A 50 3.35 13.43 0.11
C ARG A 50 2.35 14.47 0.63
N ALA A 51 2.78 15.31 1.58
CA ALA A 51 1.95 16.37 2.16
C ALA A 51 1.56 17.43 1.11
N ALA A 52 2.38 17.65 0.08
CA ALA A 52 2.10 18.57 -1.01
C ALA A 52 1.00 18.06 -1.98
N VAL A 53 0.79 16.74 -2.08
CA VAL A 53 -0.19 16.12 -2.99
C VAL A 53 -1.50 15.82 -2.28
N TYR A 54 -1.43 15.22 -1.09
CA TYR A 54 -2.61 14.73 -0.36
C TYR A 54 -3.05 15.65 0.78
N GLY A 55 -2.25 16.67 1.11
CA GLY A 55 -2.44 17.54 2.26
C GLY A 55 -1.83 16.97 3.54
N ALA A 56 -1.26 17.86 4.37
CA ALA A 56 -0.53 17.48 5.59
C ALA A 56 -1.38 16.66 6.59
N GLY A 57 -2.69 16.92 6.67
CA GLY A 57 -3.59 16.19 7.56
C GLY A 57 -3.81 14.72 7.16
N ALA A 58 -3.87 14.42 5.86
CA ALA A 58 -4.04 13.05 5.38
C ALA A 58 -2.77 12.22 5.61
N ILE A 59 -1.59 12.83 5.46
CA ILE A 59 -0.31 12.18 5.72
C ILE A 59 -0.09 11.93 7.21
N ALA A 60 -0.44 12.89 8.08
CA ALA A 60 -0.32 12.70 9.53
C ALA A 60 -1.22 11.56 10.05
N ALA A 61 -2.43 11.42 9.51
CA ALA A 61 -3.32 10.31 9.86
C ALA A 61 -2.76 8.95 9.41
N GLN A 62 -2.24 8.88 8.17
CA GLN A 62 -1.63 7.66 7.64
C GLN A 62 -0.35 7.28 8.42
N GLU A 63 0.52 8.24 8.76
CA GLU A 63 1.73 7.98 9.53
C GLU A 63 1.42 7.51 10.96
N ALA A 64 0.36 8.02 11.58
CA ALA A 64 -0.10 7.55 12.88
C ALA A 64 -0.61 6.10 12.81
N GLU A 65 -1.36 5.75 11.75
CA GLU A 65 -1.88 4.40 11.54
C GLU A 65 -0.75 3.39 11.25
N GLU A 66 0.22 3.75 10.40
CA GLU A 66 1.39 2.93 10.11
C GLU A 66 2.26 2.69 11.36
N ARG A 67 2.38 3.70 12.23
CA ARG A 67 3.10 3.57 13.51
C ARG A 67 2.41 2.59 14.46
N LEU A 68 1.09 2.69 14.59
CA LEU A 68 0.31 1.78 15.44
C LEU A 68 0.42 0.33 14.94
N LEU A 69 0.35 0.11 13.63
CA LEU A 69 0.55 -1.20 13.02
C LEU A 69 1.95 -1.78 13.29
N ALA A 70 2.99 -0.95 13.21
CA ALA A 70 4.36 -1.36 13.50
C ALA A 70 4.53 -1.73 15.00
N GLU A 71 4.00 -0.91 15.90
CA GLU A 71 4.03 -1.16 17.34
C GLU A 71 3.24 -2.42 17.73
N ASP A 72 2.09 -2.67 17.10
CA ASP A 72 1.29 -3.87 17.33
C ASP A 72 1.97 -5.13 16.79
N THR A 73 2.62 -5.04 15.62
CA THR A 73 3.40 -6.14 15.05
C THR A 73 4.60 -6.51 15.94
N VAL A 74 5.32 -5.51 16.47
CA VAL A 74 6.43 -5.74 17.41
C VAL A 74 5.91 -6.43 18.68
N ARG A 75 4.81 -5.93 19.25
CA ARG A 75 4.21 -6.53 20.45
C ARG A 75 3.77 -7.98 20.22
N ALA A 76 3.12 -8.27 19.09
CA ALA A 76 2.71 -9.62 18.73
C ALA A 76 3.91 -10.57 18.54
N VAL A 77 5.03 -10.06 18.03
CA VAL A 77 6.28 -10.81 17.94
C VAL A 77 6.89 -11.06 19.32
N ASP A 78 6.92 -10.07 20.20
CA ASP A 78 7.47 -10.18 21.56
C ASP A 78 6.65 -11.14 22.43
N GLU A 79 5.32 -11.07 22.36
CA GLU A 79 4.41 -11.98 23.07
C GLU A 79 4.58 -13.43 22.60
N ARG A 80 4.79 -13.64 21.30
CA ARG A 80 5.05 -14.97 20.75
C ARG A 80 6.39 -15.53 21.22
N HIS A 81 7.45 -14.72 21.27
CA HIS A 81 8.74 -15.15 21.80
C HIS A 81 8.70 -15.43 23.31
N ALA A 82 7.89 -14.70 24.08
CA ALA A 82 7.70 -14.96 25.51
C ALA A 82 6.92 -16.25 25.78
N GLY A 83 5.98 -16.63 24.90
CA GLY A 83 5.21 -17.88 25.00
C GLY A 83 5.94 -19.15 24.54
N GLU A 84 6.96 -19.03 23.68
CA GLU A 84 7.80 -20.16 23.25
C GLU A 84 8.93 -20.49 24.25
N ALA A 85 9.12 -19.67 25.29
CA ALA A 85 10.17 -19.83 26.32
C ALA A 85 9.66 -20.43 27.65
N ALA A 86 8.39 -20.85 27.74
CA ALA A 86 7.76 -21.45 28.92
C ALA A 86 7.40 -22.93 28.67
#